data_AF-A0A945NIM9-F1
#
_entry.id   AF-A0A945NIM9-F1
#
_cell.length_a   1.000
_cell.length_b   1.000
_cell.length_c   1.000
_cell.angle_alpha   90.00
_cell.angle_beta   90.00
_cell.angle_gamma   90.00
#
_symmetry.space_group_name_H-M   'P 1'
#
loop_
_entity.id
_entity.type
_entity.pdbx_description
1 polymer ?
#
loop_
_entity_poly.entity_id
_entity_poly.type
_entity_poly.pdbx_seq_one_letter_code
_entity_poly.pdbx_strand_id
1 'polypeptide(L)'
;VFGEVGLSGEVRPVSQSDVRLKEASKLGFDGAVAPEIHRRFGSKKKETTPNLKVVRIKHLEQLLDYIRIEGEKNPPKNVAANLG
;
A
#
# COMPACT_ATOMS: atom_id res chain seq x y z
N VAL A 1 5.40 -0.06 -0.40
CA VAL A 1 4.68 0.14 0.90
C VAL A 1 5.34 1.31 1.61
N PHE A 2 4.59 2.19 2.28
CA PHE A 2 5.17 3.22 3.16
C PHE A 2 4.19 3.60 4.29
N GLY A 3 4.72 4.14 5.39
CA GLY A 3 3.97 4.54 6.57
C GLY A 3 4.84 4.48 7.82
N GLU A 4 4.37 5.07 8.91
CA GLU A 4 4.89 4.81 10.26
C GLU A 4 4.00 3.78 10.94
N VAL A 5 4.59 2.89 11.74
CA VAL A 5 3.86 1.85 12.48
C VAL A 5 4.06 2.11 13.97
N GLY A 6 2.96 2.25 14.71
CA GLY A 6 3.00 2.31 16.17
C GLY A 6 3.01 0.93 16.80
N LEU A 7 3.31 0.88 18.10
CA LEU A 7 3.44 -0.40 18.83
C LEU A 7 2.12 -1.18 18.89
N SER A 8 0.97 -0.52 18.77
CA SER A 8 -0.33 -1.18 18.72
C SER A 8 -0.73 -1.65 17.31
N GLY A 9 0.17 -1.52 16.33
CA GLY A 9 -0.04 -1.92 14.95
C GLY A 9 -0.73 -0.86 14.11
N GLU A 10 -1.02 0.33 14.64
CA GLU A 10 -1.63 1.41 13.87
C GLU A 10 -0.66 1.95 12.81
N VAL A 11 -1.18 2.22 11.61
CA VAL A 11 -0.41 2.75 10.48
C VAL A 11 -0.74 4.22 10.30
N ARG A 12 0.29 5.07 10.42
CA ARG A 12 0.14 6.53 10.41
C ARG A 12 0.70 7.16 9.13
N PRO A 13 0.06 8.24 8.65
CA PRO A 13 0.54 8.98 7.48
C PRO A 13 1.89 9.64 7.75
N VAL A 14 2.77 9.59 6.75
CA VAL A 14 4.04 10.31 6.74
C VAL A 14 3.90 11.65 6.01
N SER A 15 4.83 12.56 6.29
CA SER A 15 4.98 13.80 5.54
C SER A 15 5.07 13.55 4.03
N GLN A 16 4.40 14.40 3.26
CA GLN A 16 4.41 14.41 1.79
C GLN A 16 3.96 13.08 1.14
N SER A 17 2.98 12.39 1.74
CA SER A 17 2.42 11.14 1.19
C SER A 17 1.99 11.24 -0.29
N ASP A 18 1.40 12.37 -0.71
CA ASP A 18 1.01 12.59 -2.11
C ASP A 18 2.21 12.65 -3.06
N VAL A 19 3.34 13.20 -2.62
CA VAL A 19 4.57 13.29 -3.43
C VAL A 19 5.13 11.90 -3.66
N ARG A 20 5.21 11.08 -2.59
CA ARG A 20 5.66 9.68 -2.66
C ARG A 20 4.82 8.84 -3.63
N LEU A 21 3.49 9.02 -3.61
CA LEU A 21 2.61 8.32 -4.55
C LEU A 21 2.85 8.76 -6.00
N LYS A 22 3.06 10.06 -6.25
CA LYS A 22 3.40 10.54 -7.61
C LYS A 22 4.74 9.99 -8.10
N GLU A 23 5.74 9.92 -7.23
CA GLU A 23 7.04 9.34 -7.56
C GLU A 23 6.93 7.84 -7.85
N ALA A 24 6.19 7.09 -7.03
CA ALA A 24 5.94 5.67 -7.27
C ALA A 24 5.28 5.45 -8.66
N SER A 25 4.29 6.26 -9.00
CA SER A 25 3.68 6.20 -10.33
C SER A 25 4.66 6.53 -11.46
N LYS A 26 5.53 7.54 -11.29
CA LYS A 26 6.55 7.92 -12.29
C LYS A 26 7.62 6.85 -12.49
N LEU A 27 7.98 6.14 -11.42
CA LEU A 27 8.97 5.05 -11.45
C LEU A 27 8.39 3.75 -12.02
N GLY A 28 7.11 3.72 -12.39
CA GLY A 28 6.47 2.56 -13.00
C GLY A 28 6.07 1.47 -12.00
N PHE A 29 5.90 1.79 -10.71
CA PHE A 29 5.31 0.84 -9.77
C PHE A 29 3.83 0.62 -10.11
N ASP A 30 3.39 -0.64 -10.13
CA ASP A 30 1.99 -1.02 -10.39
C ASP A 30 1.05 -0.65 -9.22
N GLY A 31 1.59 -0.60 -7.99
CA GLY A 31 0.80 -0.29 -6.82
C GLY A 31 1.61 0.17 -5.61
N ALA A 32 0.89 0.75 -4.66
CA ALA A 32 1.42 1.20 -3.39
C ALA A 32 0.44 0.88 -2.26
N VAL A 33 0.96 0.43 -1.12
CA VAL A 33 0.21 0.40 0.13
C VAL A 33 0.59 1.63 0.94
N ALA A 34 -0.42 2.41 1.33
CA ALA A 34 -0.28 3.69 2.00
C ALA A 34 -1.15 3.75 3.27
N PRO A 35 -0.82 4.62 4.23
CA PRO A 35 -1.65 4.83 5.40
C PRO A 35 -3.00 5.42 5.00
N GLU A 36 -4.05 5.12 5.77
CA GLU A 36 -5.32 5.80 5.61
C GLU A 36 -5.19 7.27 6.00
N ILE A 37 -5.71 8.14 5.15
CA ILE A 37 -5.70 9.58 5.37
C ILE A 37 -7.13 10.01 5.66
N HIS A 38 -7.38 10.58 6.83
CA HIS A 38 -8.64 11.24 7.12
C HIS A 38 -8.73 12.52 6.29
N ARG A 39 -9.37 12.43 5.11
CA ARG A 39 -9.71 13.62 4.33
C ARG A 39 -10.69 14.47 5.14
N ARG A 40 -10.36 15.74 5.36
CA ARG A 40 -11.33 16.72 5.88
C ARG A 40 -12.53 16.77 4.92
N PHE A 41 -13.74 16.75 5.48
CA PHE A 41 -14.99 16.95 4.74
C PHE A 41 -14.85 18.19 3.82
N GLY A 42 -15.10 18.03 2.52
CA GLY A 42 -14.97 19.10 1.51
C GLY A 42 -13.66 19.13 0.72
N SER A 43 -12.62 18.40 1.12
CA SER A 43 -11.32 18.37 0.43
C SER A 43 -11.28 17.29 -0.66
N LYS A 44 -12.07 17.42 -1.73
CA LYS A 44 -11.99 16.51 -2.90
C LYS A 44 -10.77 16.84 -3.77
N LYS A 45 -9.55 16.67 -3.23
CA LYS A 45 -8.37 16.60 -4.09
C LYS A 45 -8.31 15.19 -4.67
N LYS A 46 -8.77 15.04 -5.92
CA LYS A 46 -8.74 13.78 -6.66
C LYS A 46 -7.30 13.27 -6.65
N GLU A 47 -7.07 12.08 -6.10
CA GLU A 47 -5.78 11.40 -6.16
C GLU A 47 -5.51 11.01 -7.62
N THR A 48 -4.92 11.93 -8.38
CA THR A 48 -4.60 11.72 -9.78
C THR A 48 -3.21 11.11 -9.90
N THR A 49 -3.08 9.84 -9.55
CA THR A 49 -1.99 8.96 -9.99
C THR A 49 -2.61 7.91 -10.92
N PRO A 50 -2.87 8.26 -12.19
CA PRO A 50 -3.76 7.48 -13.07
C PRO A 50 -3.36 6.01 -13.25
N ASN A 51 -2.09 5.66 -13.03
CA ASN A 51 -1.56 4.31 -13.26
C ASN A 51 -1.00 3.65 -11.98
N LEU A 52 -1.38 4.10 -10.78
CA LEU A 52 -0.92 3.49 -9.53
C LEU A 52 -2.10 2.98 -8.71
N LYS A 53 -2.18 1.67 -8.49
CA LYS A 53 -3.17 1.08 -7.58
C LYS A 53 -2.77 1.38 -6.13
N VAL A 54 -3.54 2.22 -5.43
CA VAL A 54 -3.25 2.57 -4.03
C VAL A 54 -4.18 1.80 -3.09
N VAL A 55 -3.61 0.98 -2.23
CA VAL A 55 -4.31 0.30 -1.14
C VAL A 55 -4.07 1.09 0.15
N ARG A 56 -5.15 1.38 0.89
CA ARG A 56 -5.08 2.15 2.13
C ARG A 56 -5.31 1.26 3.34
N ILE A 57 -4.46 1.39 4.35
CA ILE A 57 -4.55 0.61 5.59
C ILE A 57 -4.50 1.53 6.82
N LYS A 58 -5.24 1.17 7.86
CA LYS A 58 -5.18 1.77 9.20
C LYS A 58 -4.32 0.96 10.17
N HIS A 59 -4.18 -0.34 9.90
CA HIS A 59 -3.60 -1.30 10.81
C HIS A 59 -2.71 -2.29 10.06
N LEU A 60 -1.63 -2.75 10.70
CA LEU A 60 -0.63 -3.64 10.11
C LEU A 60 -1.24 -4.98 9.68
N GLU A 61 -2.23 -5.48 10.41
CA GLU A 61 -2.94 -6.72 10.11
C GLU A 61 -3.53 -6.70 8.69
N GLN A 62 -4.03 -5.53 8.25
CA GLN A 62 -4.59 -5.37 6.90
C GLN A 62 -3.52 -5.49 5.80
N LEU A 63 -2.26 -5.14 6.10
CA LEU A 63 -1.15 -5.36 5.18
C LEU A 63 -0.83 -6.86 5.05
N LEU A 64 -0.85 -7.59 6.17
CA LEU A 64 -0.61 -9.03 6.18
C LEU A 64 -1.67 -9.78 5.39
N ASP A 65 -2.94 -9.45 5.62
CA ASP A 65 -4.07 -10.01 4.85
C ASP A 65 -3.93 -9.73 3.36
N TYR A 66 -3.58 -8.48 3.00
CA TYR A 66 -3.38 -8.08 1.62
C TYR A 66 -2.25 -8.87 0.95
N ILE A 67 -1.07 -8.97 1.59
CA ILE A 67 0.07 -9.70 1.04
C ILE A 67 -0.25 -11.18 0.89
N ARG A 68 -0.93 -11.79 1.87
CA ARG A 68 -1.35 -13.18 1.80
C ARG A 68 -2.25 -13.43 0.59
N ILE A 69 -3.31 -12.64 0.44
CA ILE A 69 -4.28 -12.78 -0.65
C ILE A 69 -3.60 -12.58 -2.02
N GLU A 70 -2.76 -11.56 -2.17
CA GLU A 70 -2.07 -11.31 -3.45
C GLU A 70 -0.99 -12.36 -3.73
N GLY A 71 -0.33 -12.89 -2.70
CA GLY A 71 0.64 -13.99 -2.82
C GLY A 71 -0.02 -15.32 -3.23
N GLU A 72 -1.22 -15.61 -2.73
CA GLU A 72 -2.00 -16.78 -3.16
C GLU A 72 -2.41 -16.66 -4.64
N LYS A 73 -2.75 -15.46 -5.12
CA LYS A 73 -3.06 -15.20 -6.53
C LYS A 73 -1.83 -15.27 -7.44
N ASN A 74 -0.67 -14.92 -6.92
CA ASN A 74 0.57 -14.79 -7.68
C ASN A 74 1.71 -15.51 -6.96
N PRO A 75 1.67 -16.86 -6.90
CA PRO A 75 2.59 -17.63 -6.09
C PRO A 75 4.04 -17.44 -6.58
N PRO A 76 5.01 -17.34 -5.66
CA PRO A 76 6.42 -17.24 -6.02
C PRO A 76 6.86 -18.48 -6.82
N LYS A 77 7.43 -18.25 -8.00
CA LYS A 77 7.81 -19.28 -8.98
C LYS A 77 8.81 -20.32 -8.43
N ASN A 78 9.49 -20.01 -7.34
CA ASN A 78 10.57 -20.76 -6.71
C ASN A 78 10.14 -21.56 -5.46
N VAL A 79 8.89 -21.45 -4.99
CA VAL A 79 8.40 -22.25 -3.84
C VAL A 79 7.82 -23.61 -4.29
N ALA A 80 7.40 -23.75 -5.54
CA ALA A 80 6.88 -25.01 -6.08
C ALA A 80 7.93 -26.12 -6.26
N ALA A 81 9.23 -25.83 -6.11
CA ALA A 81 10.31 -26.76 -6.45
C ALA A 81 10.84 -27.62 -5.28
N ASN A 82 10.44 -27.38 -4.03
CA ASN A 82 11.01 -28.06 -2.85
C ASN A 82 9.98 -28.79 -1.97
N LEU A 83 8.87 -29.24 -2.56
CA LEU A 83 7.87 -30.09 -1.89
C LEU A 83 7.76 -31.48 -2.53
N GLY A 84 8.86 -31.96 -3.11
CA GLY A 84 9.02 -33.34 -3.59
C GLY A 84 9.78 -34.20 -2.59
#